data_AF-A0A0K1PJA5-F1
#
_entry.id   AF-A0A0K1PJA5-F1
#
_cell.length_a   1.000
_cell.length_b   1.000
_cell.length_c   1.000
_cell.angle_alpha   90.00
_cell.angle_beta   90.00
_cell.angle_gamma   90.00
#
_symmetry.space_group_name_H-M   'P 1'
#
loop_
_entity.id
_entity.type
_entity.pdbx_description
1 polymer ?
#
loop_
_entity_poly.entity_id
_entity_poly.type
_entity_poly.pdbx_seq_one_letter_code
_entity_poly.pdbx_strand_id
1 'polypeptide(L)'
;MSSKLFFLLGAIGIAACSQDTGAMREGAGSAHAQSPTTHSEALPVFVRKNVRSDRELEALAQGRLVIDGNGCLRVGGENGAFVIWHHDSRIERTSDGRIKITDGYSGNTAYVGDEIAMGGGGDNRVPPASGARAETPTNVTEPIPEACASGEIWWAGHLMTEAERQQRLTR
;
A
#
# COMPACT_ATOMS: atom_id res chain seq x y z
N MET A 1 48.04 5.85 -48.58
CA MET A 1 47.53 4.51 -48.93
C MET A 1 46.11 4.43 -48.36
N SER A 2 45.06 4.76 -49.14
CA SER A 2 44.11 3.84 -49.83
C SER A 2 43.68 2.66 -48.95
N SER A 3 42.40 2.31 -48.73
CA SER A 3 41.20 2.32 -49.58
C SER A 3 39.95 2.15 -48.67
N LYS A 4 38.84 2.88 -48.86
CA LYS A 4 37.61 2.54 -49.63
C LYS A 4 36.72 1.40 -49.09
N LEU A 5 35.60 1.84 -48.49
CA LEU A 5 34.19 1.51 -48.74
C LEU A 5 33.85 0.26 -49.60
N PHE A 6 32.94 -0.58 -49.11
CA PHE A 6 31.99 -1.33 -49.95
C PHE A 6 30.59 -1.37 -49.31
N PHE A 7 29.62 -0.87 -50.07
CA PHE A 7 28.17 -1.05 -49.93
C PHE A 7 27.74 -2.41 -50.52
N LEU A 8 26.60 -2.96 -50.07
CA LEU A 8 25.55 -3.67 -50.85
C LEU A 8 24.45 -4.12 -49.85
N LEU A 9 23.21 -3.61 -49.83
CA LEU A 9 22.06 -3.68 -50.76
C LEU A 9 21.46 -5.09 -50.98
N GLY A 10 20.15 -5.23 -50.65
CA GLY A 10 19.26 -6.33 -51.05
C GLY A 10 17.99 -6.37 -50.18
N ALA A 11 16.96 -5.56 -50.48
CA ALA A 11 15.75 -5.86 -51.29
C ALA A 11 14.68 -6.67 -50.51
N ILE A 12 13.61 -6.02 -50.02
CA ILE A 12 12.28 -5.82 -50.65
C ILE A 12 11.45 -7.12 -50.76
N GLY A 13 10.34 -7.16 -50.03
CA GLY A 13 9.18 -8.00 -50.30
C GLY A 13 7.89 -7.26 -49.94
N ILE A 14 7.19 -6.71 -50.94
CA ILE A 14 5.81 -6.19 -50.86
C ILE A 14 4.94 -7.15 -51.69
N ALA A 15 3.89 -7.69 -51.10
CA ALA A 15 2.65 -8.20 -51.73
C ALA A 15 1.85 -8.95 -50.65
N ALA A 16 0.53 -8.87 -50.49
CA ALA A 16 -0.53 -8.25 -51.27
C ALA A 16 -1.72 -7.99 -50.33
N CYS A 17 -2.55 -7.00 -50.68
CA CYS A 17 -3.88 -6.82 -50.14
C CYS A 17 -4.81 -7.93 -50.67
N SER A 18 -5.49 -8.63 -49.77
CA SER A 18 -6.73 -9.34 -50.11
C SER A 18 -7.85 -8.70 -49.33
N GLN A 19 -8.72 -7.99 -50.05
CA GLN A 19 -10.03 -7.59 -49.58
C GLN A 19 -10.94 -8.81 -49.75
N ASP A 20 -11.41 -9.40 -48.65
CA ASP A 20 -12.56 -10.29 -48.69
C ASP A 20 -13.72 -9.61 -47.96
N THR A 21 -14.71 -9.24 -48.78
CA THR A 21 -16.02 -8.77 -48.33
C THR A 21 -16.88 -10.01 -48.16
N GLY A 22 -17.08 -10.45 -46.93
CA GLY A 22 -17.90 -11.61 -46.59
C GLY A 22 -18.76 -11.30 -45.36
N ALA A 23 -20.07 -11.44 -45.53
CA ALA A 23 -21.10 -10.98 -44.61
C ALA A 23 -21.19 -11.78 -43.29
N MET A 24 -21.63 -11.07 -42.25
CA MET A 24 -22.44 -11.50 -41.09
C MET A 24 -22.18 -12.90 -40.49
N ARG A 25 -21.67 -12.93 -39.25
CA ARG A 25 -22.31 -13.72 -38.17
C ARG A 25 -21.91 -13.20 -36.79
N GLU A 26 -22.92 -12.93 -35.97
CA GLU A 26 -22.82 -12.63 -34.54
C GLU A 26 -22.04 -13.72 -33.80
N GLY A 27 -21.13 -13.28 -32.93
CA GLY A 27 -20.40 -14.09 -31.98
C GLY A 27 -19.93 -13.20 -30.85
N ALA A 28 -20.83 -12.92 -29.91
CA ALA A 28 -20.53 -12.21 -28.68
C ALA A 28 -19.49 -13.00 -27.86
N GLY A 29 -18.24 -12.57 -27.93
CA GLY A 29 -17.18 -12.94 -26.99
C GLY A 29 -16.80 -11.68 -26.21
N SER A 30 -17.39 -11.50 -25.04
CA SER A 30 -17.13 -10.39 -24.12
C SER A 30 -15.64 -10.26 -23.81
N ALA A 31 -14.97 -9.33 -24.50
CA ALA A 31 -13.80 -8.68 -23.94
C ALA A 31 -14.26 -7.96 -22.67
N HIS A 32 -13.89 -8.50 -21.50
CA HIS A 32 -14.00 -7.79 -20.24
C HIS A 32 -13.12 -6.55 -20.32
N ALA A 33 -13.70 -5.45 -20.78
CA ALA A 33 -13.22 -4.13 -20.46
C ALA A 33 -13.22 -4.07 -18.92
N GLN A 34 -12.04 -4.13 -18.32
CA GLN A 34 -11.89 -3.81 -16.91
C GLN A 34 -12.33 -2.36 -16.77
N SER A 35 -13.54 -2.17 -16.23
CA SER A 35 -14.04 -0.85 -15.86
C SER A 35 -12.98 -0.18 -14.99
N PRO A 36 -12.69 1.12 -15.20
CA PRO A 36 -11.84 1.84 -14.28
C PRO A 36 -12.48 1.72 -12.89
N THR A 37 -11.75 1.10 -11.95
CA THR A 37 -12.16 1.05 -10.55
C THR A 37 -12.37 2.48 -10.10
N THR A 38 -13.62 2.87 -9.89
CA THR A 38 -13.99 4.15 -9.29
C THR A 38 -13.28 4.22 -7.95
N HIS A 39 -12.18 4.95 -7.87
CA HIS A 39 -11.48 5.16 -6.61
C HIS A 39 -12.48 5.83 -5.67
N SER A 40 -12.85 5.14 -4.59
CA SER A 40 -13.69 5.72 -3.54
C SER A 40 -13.12 7.09 -3.15
N GLU A 41 -13.95 8.12 -3.12
CA GLU A 41 -13.52 9.47 -2.76
C GLU A 41 -13.15 9.56 -1.26
N ALA A 42 -13.69 8.65 -0.45
CA ALA A 42 -13.43 8.59 0.98
C ALA A 42 -11.97 8.22 1.30
N LEU A 43 -11.44 8.81 2.38
CA LEU A 43 -10.19 8.39 3.00
C LEU A 43 -10.40 7.05 3.72
N PRO A 44 -9.35 6.21 3.83
CA PRO A 44 -9.44 4.98 4.60
C PRO A 44 -9.64 5.27 6.09
N VAL A 45 -10.03 4.23 6.84
CA VAL A 45 -10.12 4.29 8.30
C VAL A 45 -8.73 4.60 8.85
N PHE A 46 -8.63 5.76 9.50
CA PHE A 46 -7.40 6.28 10.06
C PHE A 46 -7.60 6.63 11.53
N VAL A 47 -7.16 5.72 12.40
CA VAL A 47 -7.30 5.86 13.85
C VAL A 47 -5.97 6.30 14.45
N ARG A 48 -6.02 7.19 15.44
CA ARG A 48 -4.85 7.70 16.13
C ARG A 48 -4.94 7.43 17.63
N LYS A 49 -3.79 7.45 18.31
CA LYS A 49 -3.74 7.48 19.78
C LYS A 49 -4.44 8.75 20.28
N ASN A 50 -5.25 8.64 21.34
CA ASN A 50 -5.87 9.82 21.96
C ASN A 50 -4.92 10.65 22.85
N VAL A 51 -3.74 10.11 23.13
CA VAL A 51 -2.68 10.77 23.89
C VAL A 51 -1.43 10.90 23.04
N ARG A 52 -0.75 12.04 23.18
CA ARG A 52 0.59 12.24 22.63
C ARG A 52 1.58 11.42 23.47
N SER A 53 2.39 10.60 22.83
CA SER A 53 3.42 9.79 23.51
C SER A 53 4.71 9.86 22.71
N ASP A 54 5.78 10.29 23.38
CA ASP A 54 7.15 10.35 22.87
C ASP A 54 7.93 9.05 23.13
N ARG A 55 7.28 8.02 23.68
CA ARG A 55 7.91 6.71 23.91
C ARG A 55 7.99 5.91 22.63
N GLU A 56 9.22 5.54 22.26
CA GLU A 56 9.48 4.55 21.22
C GLU A 56 9.18 3.15 21.77
N LEU A 57 8.20 2.50 21.18
CA LEU A 57 8.05 1.06 21.32
C LEU A 57 9.01 0.41 20.30
N GLU A 58 9.82 -0.55 20.74
CA GLU A 58 11.00 -1.01 19.98
C GLU A 58 10.73 -2.17 19.00
N ALA A 59 9.49 -2.66 18.90
CA ALA A 59 9.17 -3.70 17.94
C ALA A 59 9.13 -3.13 16.52
N LEU A 60 9.40 -3.99 15.52
CA LEU A 60 9.39 -3.63 14.11
C LEU A 60 8.16 -4.20 13.40
N ALA A 61 7.39 -3.34 12.74
CA ALA A 61 6.48 -3.72 11.67
C ALA A 61 7.12 -3.40 10.32
N GLN A 62 6.99 -4.30 9.36
CA GLN A 62 7.52 -4.11 8.02
C GLN A 62 6.59 -4.74 6.99
N GLY A 63 6.45 -4.07 5.84
CA GLY A 63 5.76 -4.58 4.67
C GLY A 63 4.96 -3.49 3.97
N ARG A 64 4.19 -3.91 2.96
CA ARG A 64 3.37 -3.00 2.17
C ARG A 64 2.28 -2.35 2.99
N LEU A 65 2.15 -1.03 2.85
CA LEU A 65 1.02 -0.25 3.35
C LEU A 65 -0.16 -0.39 2.37
N VAL A 66 -1.27 -0.95 2.82
CA VAL A 66 -2.45 -1.20 1.98
C VAL A 66 -3.74 -0.71 2.64
N ILE A 67 -4.78 -0.55 1.84
CA ILE A 67 -6.15 -0.40 2.30
C ILE A 67 -6.84 -1.74 2.02
N ASP A 68 -7.36 -2.41 3.04
CA ASP A 68 -8.08 -3.68 2.85
C ASP A 68 -9.50 -3.45 2.27
N GLY A 69 -10.21 -4.55 2.00
CA GLY A 69 -11.59 -4.50 1.48
C GLY A 69 -12.61 -3.81 2.39
N ASN A 70 -12.28 -3.59 3.66
CA ASN A 70 -13.11 -2.86 4.63
C ASN A 70 -12.69 -1.40 4.79
N GLY A 71 -11.69 -0.93 4.02
CA GLY A 71 -11.15 0.43 4.14
C GLY A 71 -10.14 0.60 5.27
N CYS A 72 -9.66 -0.48 5.89
CA CYS A 72 -8.72 -0.42 7.01
C CYS A 72 -7.28 -0.26 6.51
N LEU A 73 -6.55 0.72 7.05
CA LEU A 73 -5.16 0.95 6.72
C LEU A 73 -4.24 -0.04 7.45
N ARG A 74 -3.58 -0.93 6.69
CA ARG A 74 -2.82 -2.07 7.20
C ARG A 74 -1.38 -2.11 6.71
N VAL A 75 -0.50 -2.69 7.53
CA VAL A 75 0.90 -2.96 7.17
C VAL A 75 1.14 -4.46 7.09
N GLY A 76 1.78 -4.90 6.00
CA GLY A 76 2.03 -6.31 5.74
C GLY A 76 0.99 -6.97 4.82
N GLY A 77 0.20 -6.17 4.08
CA GLY A 77 -0.85 -6.66 3.17
C GLY A 77 -2.26 -6.66 3.77
N GLU A 78 -3.23 -7.24 3.05
CA GLU A 78 -4.67 -7.13 3.38
C GLU A 78 -5.03 -7.77 4.73
N ASN A 79 -4.28 -8.78 5.17
CA ASN A 79 -4.43 -9.41 6.49
C ASN A 79 -3.39 -8.91 7.50
N GLY A 80 -2.69 -7.83 7.16
CA GLY A 80 -1.66 -7.21 7.98
C GLY A 80 -2.22 -6.53 9.23
N ALA A 81 -1.32 -6.01 10.06
CA ALA A 81 -1.71 -5.32 11.28
C ALA A 81 -2.46 -4.02 10.95
N PHE A 82 -3.59 -3.80 11.61
CA PHE A 82 -4.28 -2.51 11.56
C PHE A 82 -3.49 -1.50 12.40
N VAL A 83 -3.16 -0.35 11.80
CA VAL A 83 -2.26 0.62 12.41
C VAL A 83 -3.03 1.71 13.15
N ILE A 84 -2.75 1.85 14.44
CA ILE A 84 -3.13 3.01 15.24
C ILE A 84 -1.95 4.00 15.20
N TRP A 85 -2.15 5.11 14.51
CA TRP A 85 -1.12 6.11 14.23
C TRP A 85 -0.84 7.00 15.44
N HIS A 86 0.34 7.63 15.47
CA HIS A 86 0.65 8.64 16.49
C HIS A 86 -0.42 9.76 16.51
N HIS A 87 -0.68 10.35 17.67
CA HIS A 87 -1.71 11.38 17.89
C HIS A 87 -1.70 12.51 16.84
N ASP A 88 -0.50 12.98 16.46
CA ASP A 88 -0.33 14.10 15.54
C ASP A 88 -0.23 13.70 14.06
N SER A 89 -0.43 12.41 13.76
CA SER A 89 -0.34 11.91 12.40
C SER A 89 -1.51 12.44 11.57
N ARG A 90 -1.28 12.56 10.26
CA ARG A 90 -2.25 13.09 9.32
C ARG A 90 -2.37 12.17 8.12
N ILE A 91 -3.58 12.10 7.58
CA ILE A 91 -3.87 11.43 6.33
C ILE A 91 -4.49 12.44 5.36
N GLU A 92 -4.06 12.40 4.12
CA GLU A 92 -4.56 13.27 3.07
C GLU A 92 -4.53 12.56 1.71
N ARG A 93 -5.42 12.99 0.82
CA ARG A 93 -5.34 12.62 -0.60
C ARG A 93 -4.54 13.68 -1.34
N THR A 94 -3.48 13.27 -2.01
CA THR A 94 -2.68 14.16 -2.84
C THR A 94 -3.39 14.51 -4.15
N SER A 95 -2.90 15.53 -4.85
CA SER A 95 -3.49 16.02 -6.11
C SER A 95 -3.49 14.97 -7.23
N ASP A 96 -2.58 13.99 -7.17
CA ASP A 96 -2.52 12.83 -8.08
C ASP A 96 -3.40 11.66 -7.62
N GLY A 97 -4.18 11.84 -6.55
CA GLY A 97 -5.13 10.85 -6.03
C GLY A 97 -4.53 9.81 -5.08
N ARG A 98 -3.22 9.83 -4.82
CA ARG A 98 -2.61 8.91 -3.85
C ARG A 98 -3.02 9.26 -2.42
N ILE A 99 -3.05 8.26 -1.55
CA ILE A 99 -3.24 8.46 -0.11
C ILE A 99 -1.87 8.59 0.54
N LYS A 100 -1.61 9.74 1.18
CA LYS A 100 -0.38 10.06 1.91
C LYS A 100 -0.67 10.07 3.40
N ILE A 101 0.22 9.44 4.15
CA ILE A 101 0.26 9.49 5.61
C ILE A 101 1.51 10.26 6.01
N THR A 102 1.33 11.25 6.87
CA THR A 102 2.44 11.93 7.56
C THR A 102 2.43 11.46 9.00
N ASP A 103 3.47 10.73 9.41
CA ASP A 103 3.62 10.25 10.78
C ASP A 103 3.87 11.43 11.71
N GLY A 104 3.05 11.55 12.76
CA GLY A 104 3.15 12.63 13.73
C GLY A 104 4.28 12.47 14.73
N TYR A 105 4.91 11.29 14.81
CA TYR A 105 6.05 11.06 15.69
C TYR A 105 7.36 11.51 15.02
N SER A 106 7.63 11.01 13.82
CA SER A 106 8.88 11.26 13.08
C SER A 106 8.81 12.42 12.09
N GLY A 107 7.60 12.81 11.65
CA GLY A 107 7.40 13.71 10.51
C GLY A 107 7.62 13.06 9.14
N ASN A 108 8.02 11.78 9.10
CA ASN A 108 8.21 11.05 7.85
C ASN A 108 6.88 10.77 7.17
N THR A 109 6.94 10.61 5.85
CA THR A 109 5.76 10.35 5.02
C THR A 109 5.84 8.97 4.38
N ALA A 110 4.68 8.35 4.23
CA ALA A 110 4.48 7.14 3.45
C ALA A 110 3.22 7.27 2.61
N TYR A 111 3.16 6.55 1.51
CA TYR A 111 1.99 6.48 0.66
C TYR A 111 1.42 5.06 0.67
N VAL A 112 0.11 4.95 0.51
CA VAL A 112 -0.51 3.63 0.25
C VAL A 112 0.11 3.03 -1.01
N GLY A 113 0.53 1.78 -0.90
CA GLY A 113 1.28 1.03 -1.90
C GLY A 113 2.78 0.93 -1.63
N ASP A 114 3.34 1.78 -0.76
CA ASP A 114 4.77 1.77 -0.43
C ASP A 114 5.14 0.57 0.46
N GLU A 115 6.37 0.10 0.34
CA GLU A 115 6.99 -0.80 1.33
C GLU A 115 7.52 0.05 2.49
N ILE A 116 6.98 -0.14 3.69
CA ILE A 116 7.36 0.67 4.85
C ILE A 116 7.99 -0.19 5.95
N ALA A 117 8.72 0.48 6.84
CA ALA A 117 9.13 -0.07 8.12
C ALA A 117 8.81 0.95 9.21
N MET A 118 8.35 0.47 10.36
CA MET A 118 7.87 1.32 11.43
C MET A 118 8.19 0.67 12.78
N GLY A 119 8.81 1.46 13.66
CA GLY A 119 8.91 1.14 15.08
C GLY A 119 7.53 1.21 15.74
N GLY A 120 7.34 0.52 16.86
CA GLY A 120 6.04 0.47 17.50
C GLY A 120 5.92 -0.73 18.40
N GLY A 121 4.68 -1.06 18.73
CA GLY A 121 4.40 -2.23 19.55
C GLY A 121 2.94 -2.62 19.41
N GLY A 122 2.66 -3.89 19.61
CA GLY A 122 1.32 -4.24 20.03
C GLY A 122 1.33 -4.14 21.55
N ASP A 123 0.77 -3.10 22.14
CA ASP A 123 0.33 -3.19 23.55
C ASP A 123 -0.78 -4.26 23.70
N ASN A 124 -1.21 -4.86 22.58
CA ASN A 124 -2.02 -6.09 22.48
C ASN A 124 -1.23 -7.33 22.01
N ARG A 125 0.11 -7.29 21.92
CA ARG A 125 0.88 -8.50 21.66
C ARG A 125 1.03 -9.27 22.95
N VAL A 126 0.58 -10.53 22.88
CA VAL A 126 0.43 -11.52 23.95
C VAL A 126 -0.97 -11.43 24.57
N PRO A 127 -1.95 -12.27 24.14
CA PRO A 127 -2.81 -12.89 25.14
C PRO A 127 -1.87 -13.34 26.27
N PRO A 128 -2.15 -13.12 27.57
CA PRO A 128 -1.54 -14.00 28.58
C PRO A 128 -1.66 -15.43 28.05
N ALA A 129 -0.74 -16.34 28.38
CA ALA A 129 -0.60 -17.70 27.84
C ALA A 129 -1.83 -18.63 28.04
N SER A 130 -3.03 -18.11 27.77
CA SER A 130 -4.38 -18.44 28.18
C SER A 130 -5.35 -18.35 27.00
N GLY A 131 -4.92 -17.85 25.82
CA GLY A 131 -5.73 -17.84 24.60
C GLY A 131 -6.85 -16.78 24.57
N ALA A 132 -6.82 -15.80 25.47
CA ALA A 132 -7.81 -14.72 25.48
C ALA A 132 -7.61 -13.74 24.30
N ARG A 133 -8.71 -13.33 23.66
CA ARG A 133 -8.66 -12.27 22.64
C ARG A 133 -8.28 -10.95 23.31
N ALA A 134 -7.26 -10.27 22.80
CA ALA A 134 -6.92 -8.94 23.27
C ALA A 134 -8.11 -7.99 23.04
N GLU A 135 -8.46 -7.21 24.06
CA GLU A 135 -9.55 -6.24 23.96
C GLU A 135 -9.23 -5.16 22.93
N THR A 136 -10.25 -4.68 22.23
CA THR A 136 -10.08 -3.57 21.28
C THR A 136 -9.65 -2.32 22.05
N PRO A 137 -8.54 -1.65 21.63
CA PRO A 137 -8.09 -0.43 22.26
C PRO A 137 -9.15 0.65 22.37
N THR A 138 -9.19 1.32 23.53
CA THR A 138 -10.10 2.44 23.81
C THR A 138 -9.37 3.79 23.92
N ASN A 139 -8.05 3.77 24.06
CA ASN A 139 -7.17 4.96 24.09
C ASN A 139 -6.86 5.50 22.67
N VAL A 140 -7.92 5.72 21.89
CA VAL A 140 -7.90 6.18 20.50
C VAL A 140 -8.83 7.36 20.28
N THR A 141 -8.54 8.19 19.28
CA THR A 141 -9.32 9.42 18.98
C THR A 141 -10.72 9.13 18.49
N GLU A 142 -10.90 8.03 17.77
CA GLU A 142 -12.18 7.54 17.28
C GLU A 142 -12.26 6.01 17.53
N PRO A 143 -13.45 5.46 17.84
CA PRO A 143 -13.60 4.01 18.02
C PRO A 143 -13.14 3.23 16.77
N ILE A 144 -12.40 2.14 16.98
CA ILE A 144 -11.95 1.28 15.89
C ILE A 144 -13.17 0.50 15.36
N PRO A 145 -13.51 0.59 14.06
CA PRO A 145 -14.57 -0.22 13.48
C PRO A 145 -14.30 -1.72 13.67
N GLU A 146 -15.34 -2.51 13.93
CA GLU A 146 -15.21 -3.95 14.20
C GLU A 146 -14.43 -4.68 13.10
N ALA A 147 -14.67 -4.31 11.83
CA ALA A 147 -13.96 -4.87 10.68
C ALA A 147 -12.44 -4.60 10.71
N CYS A 148 -12.01 -3.45 11.25
CA CYS A 148 -10.59 -3.09 11.39
C CYS A 148 -9.97 -3.61 12.69
N ALA A 149 -10.78 -3.94 13.70
CA ALA A 149 -10.35 -4.61 14.93
C ALA A 149 -10.16 -6.13 14.76
N SER A 150 -10.24 -6.63 13.53
CA SER A 150 -9.93 -8.02 13.19
C SER A 150 -8.42 -8.21 13.01
N GLY A 151 -7.87 -9.18 13.73
CA GLY A 151 -6.46 -9.55 13.65
C GLY A 151 -5.55 -8.72 14.55
N GLU A 152 -4.30 -8.52 14.10
CA GLU A 152 -3.28 -7.81 14.85
C GLU A 152 -3.52 -6.29 14.81
N ILE A 153 -3.29 -5.64 15.96
CA ILE A 153 -3.29 -4.17 16.08
C ILE A 153 -1.86 -3.72 16.37
N TRP A 154 -1.41 -2.72 15.61
CA TRP A 154 -0.09 -2.12 15.75
C TRP A 154 -0.19 -0.67 16.23
N TRP A 155 0.43 -0.35 17.37
CA TRP A 155 0.61 1.01 17.81
C TRP A 155 1.85 1.60 17.15
N ALA A 156 1.64 2.54 16.23
CA ALA A 156 2.71 3.21 15.52
C ALA A 156 3.64 3.98 16.47
N GLY A 157 4.93 3.80 16.25
CA GLY A 157 6.02 4.67 16.68
C GLY A 157 6.70 5.27 15.46
N HIS A 158 8.03 5.37 15.48
CA HIS A 158 8.84 5.96 14.41
C HIS A 158 8.60 5.29 13.06
N LEU A 159 7.96 6.01 12.13
CA LEU A 159 7.96 5.64 10.72
C LEU A 159 9.36 5.87 10.16
N MET A 160 9.98 4.84 9.60
CA MET A 160 11.34 4.92 9.08
C MET A 160 11.38 5.58 7.70
N THR A 161 12.46 6.32 7.44
CA THR A 161 12.88 6.72 6.10
C THR A 161 13.30 5.49 5.27
N GLU A 162 13.38 5.67 3.96
CA GLU A 162 13.89 4.64 3.05
C GLU A 162 15.31 4.18 3.45
N ALA A 163 16.19 5.13 3.82
CA ALA A 163 17.56 4.80 4.22
C ALA A 163 17.60 3.92 5.48
N GLU A 164 16.82 4.25 6.50
CA GLU A 164 16.70 3.44 7.72
C GLU A 164 16.13 2.05 7.43
N ARG A 165 15.12 1.96 6.56
CA ARG A 165 14.54 0.68 6.13
C ARG A 165 15.57 -0.21 5.42
N GLN A 166 16.37 0.34 4.51
CA GLN A 166 17.40 -0.41 3.80
C GLN A 166 18.53 -0.89 4.73
N GLN A 167 18.89 -0.10 5.73
CA GLN A 167 19.84 -0.51 6.76
C GLN A 167 19.33 -1.68 7.61
N ARG A 168 18.01 -1.81 7.80
CA ARG A 168 17.40 -2.96 8.50
C ARG A 168 17.39 -4.22 7.65
N LEU A 169 17.19 -4.10 6.33
CA LEU A 169 17.17 -5.22 5.39
C LEU A 169 18.55 -5.85 5.13
N THR A 170 19.62 -5.12 5.42
CA THR A 170 21.01 -5.54 5.15
C THR A 170 21.72 -6.10 6.38
N ARG A 171 21.02 -6.24 7.52
CA ARG A 171 21.56 -6.83 8.75
C ARG A 171 21.24 -8.31 8.89
#